data_AF-A0A8A3S9D6-F1
#
_entry.id   AF-A0A8A3S9D6-F1
#
_cell.length_a   1.000
_cell.length_b   1.000
_cell.length_c   1.000
_cell.angle_alpha   90.00
_cell.angle_beta   90.00
_cell.angle_gamma   90.00
#
_symmetry.space_group_name_H-M   'P 1'
#
loop_
_entity.id
_entity.type
_entity.pdbx_description
1 polymer ?
#
loop_
_entity_poly.entity_id
_entity_poly.type
_entity_poly.pdbx_seq_one_letter_code
_entity_poly.pdbx_strand_id
1 'polypeptide(L)'
;MQHSLEYLKTCQQPDGGFAEPGRETNPGTSWFTMMAIVAAGQDPHTWTVNGTSAVDYWAHPGEDLKTEGTAELGRMVTLITAVGGDPHDFGGEDYLADLKARMKPTGQFGDFVYTSYWGIFGLAAAGEDTAKPLAWLKEQQNEDGGFGWMPGAESDCDDTAASLMAMIAAGEPRDSPPVKKALGYLKNAQMDDGGFNYGGSSSSNAASAAWAVQAIAAAGQNPSTWVKDNKNVVTYLTYLQQSDGSFKWTAQVTDNPCRMTAAAIQALLGRPYPILPGQSAPALSGQTAEAENTPAAATPVVAATSAPATGGPWEPVTVTDDFGEKVTITKEPLRIVSLSPANTEILFALDLGDRVVGVTDFCNYPEEATEKPKVGGFSTVNIERVVAAKPDLIFAALGNTEEVVDHLRKLGLTVVSLNPDSVQGTLKDIKLVGKATGKEAEAETLVTSMQTRIDAVETKVAGATERPTVMHAVWYDPIWVSGNGTFQDELIEIAGGENAFPDVEGWQIITLEKVLTNDPEVILVNSGTGMGGAENDLIYRYFAEEPRFQKLQAVKEDRLSIVPSDIIDRGGPRIVDAIEAVAADIHPELFGTEEETSAPSGAQSPGFGLLPAIAGLLGACLLLRRAR
;
A
#
# COMPACT_ATOMS: atom_id res chain seq x y z
N MET A 1 26.94 -13.74 -7.67
CA MET A 1 27.53 -13.01 -6.53
C MET A 1 28.49 -11.93 -6.99
N GLN A 2 29.66 -12.25 -7.59
CA GLN A 2 30.61 -11.23 -8.05
C GLN A 2 29.99 -10.22 -9.04
N HIS A 3 29.30 -10.69 -10.08
CA HIS A 3 28.60 -9.81 -11.02
C HIS A 3 27.52 -8.94 -10.34
N SER A 4 26.85 -9.45 -9.30
CA SER A 4 25.82 -8.70 -8.56
C SER A 4 26.41 -7.58 -7.72
N LEU A 5 27.58 -7.82 -7.11
CA LEU A 5 28.34 -6.78 -6.41
C LEU A 5 28.88 -5.74 -7.39
N GLU A 6 29.33 -6.16 -8.57
CA GLU A 6 29.73 -5.25 -9.65
C GLU A 6 28.56 -4.39 -10.13
N TYR A 7 27.36 -4.97 -10.28
CA TYR A 7 26.14 -4.23 -10.59
C TYR A 7 25.82 -3.20 -9.50
N LEU A 8 25.85 -3.56 -8.22
CA LEU A 8 25.60 -2.62 -7.13
C LEU A 8 26.57 -1.43 -7.11
N LYS A 9 27.82 -1.60 -7.57
CA LYS A 9 28.76 -0.47 -7.72
C LYS A 9 28.27 0.56 -8.74
N THR A 10 27.52 0.13 -9.75
CA THR A 10 26.93 1.05 -10.75
C THR A 10 25.74 1.84 -10.19
N CYS A 11 25.15 1.39 -9.08
CA CYS A 11 24.06 2.07 -8.38
C CYS A 11 24.55 3.18 -7.44
N GLN A 12 25.85 3.23 -7.13
CA GLN A 12 26.41 4.20 -6.19
C GLN A 12 26.46 5.61 -6.80
N GLN A 13 25.91 6.58 -6.08
CA GLN A 13 25.81 7.98 -6.49
C GLN A 13 27.00 8.81 -5.95
N PRO A 14 27.26 10.01 -6.51
CA PRO A 14 28.37 10.86 -6.07
C PRO A 14 28.29 11.35 -4.62
N ASP A 15 27.11 11.35 -4.01
CA ASP A 15 26.87 11.67 -2.60
C ASP A 15 27.14 10.48 -1.66
N GLY A 16 27.55 9.33 -2.20
CA GLY A 16 27.81 8.09 -1.48
C GLY A 16 26.60 7.16 -1.35
N GLY A 17 25.39 7.65 -1.61
CA GLY A 17 24.17 6.86 -1.55
C GLY A 17 23.98 5.93 -2.74
N PHE A 18 22.85 5.23 -2.79
CA PHE A 18 22.53 4.29 -3.86
C PHE A 18 21.12 4.53 -4.40
N ALA A 19 20.99 4.39 -5.70
CA ALA A 19 19.74 4.41 -6.44
C ALA A 19 19.90 3.68 -7.77
N GLU A 20 18.78 3.49 -8.46
CA GLU A 20 18.83 2.99 -9.83
C GLU A 20 19.67 3.92 -10.73
N PRO A 21 20.44 3.39 -11.69
CA PRO A 21 21.25 4.21 -12.58
C PRO A 21 20.42 5.32 -13.26
N GLY A 22 20.80 6.58 -13.05
CA GLY A 22 20.10 7.75 -13.58
C GLY A 22 18.98 8.31 -12.69
N ARG A 23 18.78 7.77 -11.48
CA ARG A 23 17.88 8.33 -10.46
C ARG A 23 18.66 8.99 -9.32
N GLU A 24 17.97 9.85 -8.59
CA GLU A 24 18.49 10.43 -7.34
C GLU A 24 18.56 9.38 -6.23
N THR A 25 19.48 9.59 -5.29
CA THR A 25 19.72 8.70 -4.15
C THR A 25 18.43 8.35 -3.41
N ASN A 26 18.24 7.06 -3.14
CA ASN A 26 17.09 6.57 -2.40
C ASN A 26 17.56 5.99 -1.04
N PRO A 27 17.15 6.56 0.11
CA PRO A 27 17.65 6.13 1.42
C PRO A 27 17.38 4.64 1.72
N GLY A 28 16.23 4.11 1.30
CA GLY A 28 15.91 2.69 1.47
C GLY A 28 16.84 1.78 0.65
N THR A 29 17.07 2.12 -0.62
CA THR A 29 17.99 1.39 -1.50
C THR A 29 19.43 1.47 -1.00
N SER A 30 19.86 2.64 -0.53
CA SER A 30 21.12 2.84 0.16
C SER A 30 21.26 1.89 1.34
N TRP A 31 20.24 1.80 2.20
CA TRP A 31 20.30 0.98 3.41
C TRP A 31 20.41 -0.52 3.07
N PHE A 32 19.57 -1.03 2.16
CA PHE A 32 19.67 -2.43 1.72
C PHE A 32 21.01 -2.72 1.07
N THR A 33 21.57 -1.78 0.30
CA THR A 33 22.87 -1.96 -0.34
C THR A 33 24.00 -2.03 0.69
N MET A 34 23.97 -1.18 1.73
CA MET A 34 24.91 -1.28 2.86
C MET A 34 24.90 -2.67 3.50
N MET A 35 23.71 -3.20 3.76
CA MET A 35 23.55 -4.54 4.32
C MET A 35 24.06 -5.64 3.38
N ALA A 36 23.88 -5.47 2.06
CA ALA A 36 24.42 -6.40 1.06
C ALA A 36 25.96 -6.40 1.02
N ILE A 37 26.60 -5.23 1.13
CA ILE A 37 28.06 -5.08 1.18
C ILE A 37 28.62 -5.79 2.42
N VAL A 38 28.02 -5.54 3.59
CA VAL A 38 28.40 -6.19 4.86
C VAL A 38 28.16 -7.70 4.79
N ALA A 39 27.02 -8.14 4.27
CA ALA A 39 26.68 -9.55 4.09
C ALA A 39 27.74 -10.30 3.24
N ALA A 40 28.24 -9.63 2.19
CA ALA A 40 29.30 -10.11 1.31
C ALA A 40 30.70 -10.10 1.95
N GLY A 41 30.84 -9.59 3.17
CA GLY A 41 32.12 -9.44 3.86
C GLY A 41 33.01 -8.37 3.26
N GLN A 42 32.44 -7.44 2.49
CA GLN A 42 33.16 -6.27 2.01
C GLN A 42 33.00 -5.11 3.00
N ASP A 43 33.96 -4.20 2.98
CA ASP A 43 33.97 -3.01 3.82
C ASP A 43 33.27 -1.84 3.08
N PRO A 44 32.10 -1.35 3.55
CA PRO A 44 31.40 -0.23 2.92
C PRO A 44 32.22 1.08 2.86
N HIS A 45 33.20 1.27 3.74
CA HIS A 45 34.11 2.43 3.68
C HIS A 45 34.96 2.44 2.39
N THR A 46 35.15 1.28 1.76
CA THR A 46 35.94 1.14 0.53
C THR A 46 35.13 1.33 -0.75
N TRP A 47 33.80 1.40 -0.65
CA TRP A 47 32.90 1.66 -1.76
C TRP A 47 32.78 3.17 -1.96
N THR A 48 33.52 3.71 -2.94
CA THR A 48 33.66 5.16 -3.12
C THR A 48 33.36 5.61 -4.54
N VAL A 49 32.71 6.77 -4.66
CA VAL A 49 32.56 7.54 -5.90
C VAL A 49 33.08 8.96 -5.64
N ASN A 50 34.03 9.41 -6.46
CA ASN A 50 34.68 10.73 -6.31
C ASN A 50 35.29 11.01 -4.92
N GLY A 51 35.66 9.95 -4.19
CA GLY A 51 36.21 10.05 -2.83
C GLY A 51 35.17 10.06 -1.71
N THR A 52 33.88 10.12 -2.03
CA THR A 52 32.77 9.95 -1.08
C THR A 52 32.44 8.47 -0.94
N SER A 53 32.47 7.94 0.28
CA SER A 53 32.15 6.54 0.57
C SER A 53 30.67 6.30 0.80
N ALA A 54 30.27 5.03 0.77
CA ALA A 54 28.93 4.59 1.13
C ALA A 54 28.54 4.93 2.59
N VAL A 55 29.54 5.03 3.48
CA VAL A 55 29.33 5.40 4.89
C VAL A 55 29.17 6.91 5.04
N ASP A 56 29.87 7.72 4.23
CA ASP A 56 29.81 9.18 4.31
C ASP A 56 28.39 9.72 4.10
N TYR A 57 27.60 9.08 3.22
CA TYR A 57 26.19 9.39 3.01
C TYR A 57 25.36 9.33 4.30
N TRP A 58 25.62 8.35 5.16
CA TRP A 58 24.91 8.15 6.42
C TRP A 58 25.50 8.95 7.58
N ALA A 59 26.79 9.27 7.54
CA ALA A 59 27.48 10.00 8.61
C ALA A 59 27.17 11.51 8.63
N HIS A 60 26.72 12.06 7.49
CA HIS A 60 26.31 13.46 7.36
C HIS A 60 24.91 13.56 6.73
N PRO A 61 23.87 13.04 7.40
CA PRO A 61 22.52 13.10 6.87
C PRO A 61 22.11 14.57 6.70
N GLY A 62 21.64 14.95 5.52
CA GLY A 62 20.98 16.25 5.32
C GLY A 62 19.77 16.40 6.25
N GLU A 63 19.20 17.60 6.39
CA GLU A 63 18.04 17.80 7.29
C GLU A 63 16.87 16.84 6.99
N ASP A 64 16.71 16.45 5.73
CA ASP A 64 15.68 15.51 5.25
C ASP A 64 15.89 14.04 5.66
N LEU A 65 17.05 13.70 6.24
CA LEU A 65 17.42 12.36 6.69
C LEU A 65 17.43 12.22 8.21
N LYS A 66 17.05 13.26 8.97
CA LYS A 66 16.94 13.18 10.43
C LYS A 66 15.85 12.17 10.80
N THR A 67 16.26 11.16 11.55
CA THR A 67 15.47 9.94 11.77
C THR A 67 14.38 10.15 12.81
N GLU A 68 13.19 10.62 12.39
CA GLU A 68 12.07 10.79 13.31
C GLU A 68 11.25 9.51 13.54
N GLY A 69 11.39 8.47 12.71
CA GLY A 69 10.61 7.24 12.81
C GLY A 69 11.26 6.13 13.64
N THR A 70 10.46 5.40 14.42
CA THR A 70 10.98 4.41 15.39
C THR A 70 11.58 3.18 14.70
N ALA A 71 11.01 2.75 13.57
CA ALA A 71 11.56 1.64 12.80
C ALA A 71 12.87 2.04 12.10
N GLU A 72 12.96 3.28 11.66
CA GLU A 72 14.13 3.89 11.06
C GLU A 72 15.26 3.99 12.08
N LEU A 73 14.97 4.33 13.35
CA LEU A 73 15.98 4.27 14.42
C LEU A 73 16.54 2.86 14.61
N GLY A 74 15.68 1.83 14.63
CA GLY A 74 16.11 0.43 14.68
C GLY A 74 17.02 0.04 13.50
N ARG A 75 16.66 0.49 12.30
CA ARG A 75 17.47 0.33 11.07
C ARG A 75 18.80 1.09 11.14
N MET A 76 18.81 2.30 11.69
CA MET A 76 20.01 3.12 11.84
C MET A 76 20.99 2.51 12.84
N VAL A 77 20.53 2.10 14.02
CA VAL A 77 21.38 1.39 15.00
C VAL A 77 21.98 0.14 14.36
N THR A 78 21.16 -0.65 13.65
CA THR A 78 21.63 -1.84 12.93
C THR A 78 22.72 -1.49 11.90
N LEU A 79 22.51 -0.45 11.09
CA LEU A 79 23.48 0.01 10.09
C LEU A 79 24.78 0.47 10.72
N ILE A 80 24.71 1.34 11.73
CA ILE A 80 25.88 1.91 12.40
C ILE A 80 26.75 0.80 12.97
N THR A 81 26.14 -0.16 13.68
CA THR A 81 26.88 -1.31 14.21
C THR A 81 27.45 -2.19 13.10
N ALA A 82 26.71 -2.42 12.02
CA ALA A 82 27.16 -3.23 10.90
C ALA A 82 28.37 -2.65 10.15
N VAL A 83 28.52 -1.32 10.13
CA VAL A 83 29.66 -0.62 9.52
C VAL A 83 30.81 -0.36 10.49
N GLY A 84 30.71 -0.88 11.72
CA GLY A 84 31.72 -0.71 12.77
C GLY A 84 31.72 0.67 13.44
N GLY A 85 30.66 1.45 13.29
CA GLY A 85 30.46 2.71 13.99
C GLY A 85 29.91 2.52 15.41
N ASP A 86 29.96 3.59 16.21
CA ASP A 86 29.39 3.63 17.56
C ASP A 86 27.97 4.23 17.51
N PRO A 87 26.91 3.46 17.81
CA PRO A 87 25.55 3.99 17.77
C PRO A 87 25.22 4.97 18.91
N HIS A 88 26.13 5.19 19.86
CA HIS A 88 26.05 6.28 20.84
C HIS A 88 26.63 7.61 20.37
N ASP A 89 27.43 7.60 19.30
CA ASP A 89 28.08 8.79 18.75
C ASP A 89 28.30 8.63 17.25
N PHE A 90 27.22 8.81 16.48
CA PHE A 90 27.26 8.75 15.03
C PHE A 90 26.69 10.03 14.44
N GLY A 91 27.53 10.82 13.75
CA GLY A 91 27.11 12.14 13.25
C GLY A 91 26.73 13.14 14.35
N GLY A 92 27.14 12.90 15.60
CA GLY A 92 26.79 13.71 16.77
C GLY A 92 25.47 13.36 17.47
N GLU A 93 24.82 12.27 17.06
CA GLU A 93 23.54 11.80 17.62
C GLU A 93 23.71 10.44 18.33
N ASP A 94 22.91 10.21 19.40
CA ASP A 94 22.84 8.94 20.14
C ASP A 94 21.59 8.14 19.72
N TYR A 95 21.67 7.51 18.54
CA TYR A 95 20.56 6.74 17.96
C TYR A 95 20.13 5.57 18.85
N LEU A 96 21.05 5.00 19.64
CA LEU A 96 20.72 3.90 20.54
C LEU A 96 19.93 4.37 21.76
N ALA A 97 20.32 5.48 22.37
CA ALA A 97 19.56 6.09 23.45
C ALA A 97 18.16 6.48 22.97
N ASP A 98 18.06 7.08 21.78
CA ASP A 98 16.78 7.46 21.18
C ASP A 98 15.89 6.25 20.91
N LEU A 99 16.44 5.18 20.32
CA LEU A 99 15.70 3.94 20.12
C LEU A 99 15.18 3.41 21.47
N LYS A 100 16.04 3.28 22.47
CA LYS A 100 15.67 2.77 23.80
C LYS A 100 14.62 3.64 24.48
N ALA A 101 14.65 4.97 24.29
CA ALA A 101 13.68 5.90 24.83
C ALA A 101 12.27 5.70 24.23
N ARG A 102 12.17 5.14 23.01
CA ARG A 102 10.89 4.86 22.35
C ARG A 102 10.29 3.49 22.66
N MET A 103 11.01 2.64 23.40
CA MET A 103 10.46 1.37 23.86
C MET A 103 9.39 1.61 24.92
N LYS A 104 8.15 1.19 24.65
CA LYS A 104 7.04 1.30 25.60
C LYS A 104 7.27 0.37 26.81
N PRO A 105 6.61 0.59 27.96
CA PRO A 105 6.74 -0.28 29.13
C PRO A 105 6.43 -1.76 28.87
N THR A 106 5.56 -2.04 27.90
CA THR A 106 5.21 -3.39 27.42
C THR A 106 6.32 -4.07 26.63
N GLY A 107 7.34 -3.33 26.18
CA GLY A 107 8.43 -3.81 25.35
C GLY A 107 8.25 -3.50 23.86
N GLN A 108 7.07 -3.11 23.40
CA GLN A 108 6.85 -2.79 21.98
C GLN A 108 7.50 -1.46 21.58
N PHE A 109 7.82 -1.34 20.29
CA PHE A 109 8.20 -0.08 19.65
C PHE A 109 7.08 0.35 18.71
N GLY A 110 6.61 1.60 18.83
CA GLY A 110 5.42 2.05 18.09
C GLY A 110 4.17 1.21 18.39
N ASP A 111 3.26 1.13 17.43
CA ASP A 111 2.02 0.33 17.52
C ASP A 111 2.03 -0.94 16.66
N PHE A 112 3.10 -1.14 15.89
CA PHE A 112 3.17 -2.16 14.84
C PHE A 112 4.16 -3.28 15.17
N VAL A 113 3.86 -4.47 14.66
CA VAL A 113 4.79 -5.61 14.65
C VAL A 113 6.03 -5.21 13.83
N TYR A 114 5.81 -4.54 12.69
CA TYR A 114 6.84 -3.90 11.87
C TYR A 114 7.87 -3.10 12.66
N THR A 115 7.38 -2.13 13.43
CA THR A 115 8.24 -1.23 14.18
C THR A 115 8.99 -1.96 15.29
N SER A 116 8.34 -2.94 15.91
CA SER A 116 8.92 -3.71 17.00
C SER A 116 10.02 -4.67 16.56
N TYR A 117 9.89 -5.37 15.43
CA TYR A 117 10.99 -6.22 14.97
C TYR A 117 12.21 -5.41 14.50
N TRP A 118 12.02 -4.22 13.93
CA TRP A 118 13.15 -3.33 13.61
C TRP A 118 13.85 -2.81 14.86
N GLY A 119 13.08 -2.47 15.91
CA GLY A 119 13.65 -2.14 17.21
C GLY A 119 14.44 -3.29 17.82
N ILE A 120 13.93 -4.52 17.73
CA ILE A 120 14.65 -5.73 18.18
C ILE A 120 15.95 -5.92 17.40
N PHE A 121 15.95 -5.75 16.07
CA PHE A 121 17.17 -5.85 15.27
C PHE A 121 18.22 -4.83 15.71
N GLY A 122 17.83 -3.58 15.94
CA GLY A 122 18.73 -2.53 16.44
C GLY A 122 19.32 -2.87 17.81
N LEU A 123 18.48 -3.24 18.78
CA LEU A 123 18.95 -3.65 20.11
C LEU A 123 19.86 -4.87 20.06
N ALA A 124 19.48 -5.91 19.31
CA ALA A 124 20.27 -7.12 19.15
C ALA A 124 21.61 -6.84 18.46
N ALA A 125 21.64 -5.95 17.47
CA ALA A 125 22.86 -5.52 16.80
C ALA A 125 23.82 -4.85 17.78
N ALA A 126 23.32 -3.94 18.61
CA ALA A 126 24.09 -3.23 19.62
C ALA A 126 24.46 -4.07 20.85
N GLY A 127 23.98 -5.32 20.96
CA GLY A 127 24.22 -6.18 22.12
C GLY A 127 23.43 -5.80 23.38
N GLU A 128 22.29 -5.12 23.20
CA GLU A 128 21.40 -4.66 24.27
C GLU A 128 20.39 -5.73 24.71
N ASP A 129 19.74 -5.50 25.86
CA ASP A 129 18.68 -6.39 26.36
C ASP A 129 17.44 -6.36 25.47
N THR A 130 17.05 -7.52 24.96
CA THR A 130 15.91 -7.73 24.06
C THR A 130 14.78 -8.55 24.71
N ALA A 131 14.87 -8.87 26.01
CA ALA A 131 13.92 -9.77 26.68
C ALA A 131 12.47 -9.26 26.64
N LYS A 132 12.27 -7.96 26.90
CA LYS A 132 10.93 -7.33 26.87
C LYS A 132 10.32 -7.28 25.46
N PRO A 133 11.00 -6.70 24.44
CA PRO A 133 10.43 -6.66 23.10
C PRO A 133 10.24 -8.06 22.51
N LEU A 134 11.09 -9.04 22.84
CA LEU A 134 10.88 -10.44 22.47
C LEU A 134 9.60 -11.02 23.08
N ALA A 135 9.35 -10.76 24.37
CA ALA A 135 8.13 -11.23 25.03
C ALA A 135 6.89 -10.67 24.34
N TRP A 136 6.87 -9.35 24.08
CA TRP A 136 5.78 -8.69 23.38
C TRP A 136 5.57 -9.24 21.96
N LEU A 137 6.65 -9.39 21.19
CA LEU A 137 6.56 -9.88 19.80
C LEU A 137 5.92 -11.26 19.76
N LYS A 138 6.29 -12.18 20.66
CA LYS A 138 5.69 -13.52 20.72
C LYS A 138 4.19 -13.53 21.00
N GLU A 139 3.67 -12.53 21.70
CA GLU A 139 2.25 -12.39 21.97
C GLU A 139 1.46 -11.97 20.72
N GLN A 140 2.13 -11.43 19.69
CA GLN A 140 1.49 -11.00 18.43
C GLN A 140 1.40 -12.12 17.39
N GLN A 141 1.82 -13.34 17.71
CA GLN A 141 1.73 -14.46 16.78
C GLN A 141 0.28 -14.92 16.64
N ASN A 142 -0.21 -14.94 15.40
CA ASN A 142 -1.57 -15.38 15.08
C ASN A 142 -1.76 -16.89 15.27
N GLU A 143 -3.01 -17.35 15.27
CA GLU A 143 -3.36 -18.76 15.46
C GLU A 143 -2.77 -19.67 14.37
N ASP A 144 -2.65 -19.16 13.14
CA ASP A 144 -2.03 -19.85 12.00
C ASP A 144 -0.50 -19.97 12.11
N GLY A 145 0.09 -19.32 13.12
CA GLY A 145 1.52 -19.29 13.40
C GLY A 145 2.29 -18.17 12.71
N GLY A 146 1.65 -17.38 11.87
CA GLY A 146 2.23 -16.23 11.21
C GLY A 146 2.19 -14.96 12.05
N PHE A 147 2.67 -13.88 11.44
CA PHE A 147 2.58 -12.51 11.93
C PHE A 147 2.06 -11.63 10.80
N GLY A 148 1.20 -10.68 11.14
CA GLY A 148 0.83 -9.58 10.24
C GLY A 148 1.57 -8.31 10.62
N TRP A 149 1.48 -7.30 9.75
CA TRP A 149 2.03 -5.96 9.93
C TRP A 149 1.75 -5.31 11.30
N MET A 150 0.57 -5.58 11.88
CA MET A 150 0.12 -5.06 13.18
C MET A 150 -0.53 -6.15 14.03
N PRO A 151 -0.65 -5.95 15.36
CA PRO A 151 -1.36 -6.88 16.24
C PRO A 151 -2.76 -7.24 15.70
N GLY A 152 -2.99 -8.54 15.47
CA GLY A 152 -4.27 -9.08 15.02
C GLY A 152 -4.58 -8.94 13.53
N ALA A 153 -3.70 -8.33 12.72
CA ALA A 153 -3.84 -8.33 11.26
C ALA A 153 -3.62 -9.72 10.66
N GLU A 154 -4.13 -9.94 9.44
CA GLU A 154 -3.86 -11.16 8.67
C GLU A 154 -2.35 -11.36 8.51
N SER A 155 -1.91 -12.61 8.61
CA SER A 155 -0.49 -12.93 8.47
C SER A 155 -0.01 -12.84 7.02
N ASP A 156 1.24 -12.45 6.85
CA ASP A 156 1.93 -12.43 5.57
C ASP A 156 3.35 -13.00 5.68
N CYS A 157 3.98 -13.29 4.55
CA CYS A 157 5.30 -13.93 4.53
C CYS A 157 6.41 -13.01 5.02
N ASP A 158 6.31 -11.71 4.76
CA ASP A 158 7.40 -10.77 4.99
C ASP A 158 7.50 -10.44 6.49
N ASP A 159 6.37 -10.08 7.12
CA ASP A 159 6.30 -9.81 8.55
C ASP A 159 6.50 -11.09 9.38
N THR A 160 6.05 -12.25 8.89
CA THR A 160 6.37 -13.54 9.53
C THR A 160 7.87 -13.85 9.46
N ALA A 161 8.51 -13.64 8.31
CA ALA A 161 9.95 -13.88 8.14
C ALA A 161 10.79 -12.91 8.99
N ALA A 162 10.43 -11.62 9.02
CA ALA A 162 11.08 -10.60 9.82
C ALA A 162 10.92 -10.90 11.33
N SER A 163 9.71 -11.22 11.79
CA SER A 163 9.44 -11.57 13.19
C SER A 163 10.17 -12.85 13.62
N LEU A 164 10.24 -13.86 12.75
CA LEU A 164 11.03 -15.07 12.99
C LEU A 164 12.52 -14.74 13.18
N MET A 165 13.10 -13.90 12.32
CA MET A 165 14.50 -13.48 12.47
C MET A 165 14.71 -12.65 13.74
N ALA A 166 13.81 -11.71 14.05
CA ALA A 166 13.89 -10.88 15.24
C ALA A 166 13.81 -11.71 16.53
N MET A 167 12.92 -12.72 16.59
CA MET A 167 12.88 -13.64 17.73
C MET A 167 14.21 -14.35 17.94
N ILE A 168 14.80 -14.88 16.87
CA ILE A 168 16.08 -15.60 16.93
C ILE A 168 17.23 -14.65 17.30
N ALA A 169 17.25 -13.44 16.74
CA ALA A 169 18.23 -12.40 17.05
C ALA A 169 18.17 -11.98 18.53
N ALA A 170 16.96 -11.95 19.12
CA ALA A 170 16.75 -11.70 20.54
C ALA A 170 17.05 -12.92 21.45
N GLY A 171 17.55 -14.02 20.88
CA GLY A 171 17.96 -15.21 21.63
C GLY A 171 16.87 -16.25 21.85
N GLU A 172 15.73 -16.16 21.18
CA GLU A 172 14.71 -17.22 21.21
C GLU A 172 15.28 -18.53 20.64
N PRO A 173 15.15 -19.68 21.33
CA PRO A 173 15.66 -20.94 20.83
C PRO A 173 15.03 -21.35 19.49
N ARG A 174 15.86 -21.82 18.55
CA ARG A 174 15.42 -22.23 17.19
C ARG A 174 14.41 -23.37 17.18
N ASP A 175 14.32 -24.15 18.25
CA ASP A 175 13.39 -25.26 18.41
C ASP A 175 12.16 -24.90 19.27
N SER A 176 12.00 -23.63 19.64
CA SER A 176 10.87 -23.20 20.46
C SER A 176 9.54 -23.25 19.68
N PRO A 177 8.40 -23.36 20.38
CA PRO A 177 7.09 -23.35 19.74
C PRO A 177 6.82 -22.15 18.80
N PRO A 178 7.08 -20.89 19.17
CA PRO A 178 6.79 -19.75 18.29
C PRO A 178 7.65 -19.78 17.01
N VAL A 179 8.92 -20.17 17.11
CA VAL A 179 9.80 -20.34 15.95
C VAL A 179 9.28 -21.45 15.02
N LYS A 180 8.91 -22.61 15.58
CA LYS A 180 8.35 -23.72 14.81
C LYS A 180 7.04 -23.37 14.10
N LYS A 181 6.17 -22.58 14.76
CA LYS A 181 4.92 -22.09 14.18
C LYS A 181 5.15 -21.15 13.01
N ALA A 182 6.04 -20.16 13.15
CA ALA A 182 6.39 -19.24 12.08
C ALA A 182 7.01 -19.96 10.87
N LEU A 183 7.88 -20.95 11.11
CA LEU A 183 8.40 -21.81 10.04
C LEU A 183 7.30 -22.65 9.39
N GLY A 184 6.34 -23.15 10.17
CA GLY A 184 5.17 -23.87 9.65
C GLY A 184 4.33 -22.99 8.73
N TYR A 185 4.07 -21.75 9.13
CA TYR A 185 3.37 -20.76 8.32
C TYR A 185 4.09 -20.52 6.99
N LEU A 186 5.38 -20.15 7.03
CA LEU A 186 6.18 -19.91 5.82
C LEU A 186 6.20 -21.15 4.91
N LYS A 187 6.26 -22.35 5.48
CA LYS A 187 6.28 -23.58 4.67
C LYS A 187 4.97 -23.80 3.91
N ASN A 188 3.85 -23.42 4.51
CA ASN A 188 2.54 -23.47 3.88
C ASN A 188 2.36 -22.35 2.85
N ALA A 189 2.96 -21.18 3.10
CA ALA A 189 2.89 -20.02 2.22
C ALA A 189 3.81 -20.11 0.99
N GLN A 190 4.77 -21.06 0.95
CA GLN A 190 5.62 -21.28 -0.22
C GLN A 190 4.77 -21.54 -1.47
N MET A 191 5.08 -20.86 -2.57
CA MET A 191 4.35 -20.93 -3.83
C MET A 191 4.80 -22.10 -4.70
N ASP A 192 3.99 -22.52 -5.67
CA ASP A 192 4.24 -23.67 -6.56
C ASP A 192 5.45 -23.46 -7.48
N ASP A 193 5.89 -22.21 -7.67
CA ASP A 193 7.13 -21.89 -8.35
C ASP A 193 8.38 -21.96 -7.44
N GLY A 194 8.19 -22.35 -6.18
CA GLY A 194 9.22 -22.41 -5.14
C GLY A 194 9.47 -21.08 -4.44
N GLY A 195 8.91 -19.98 -4.93
CA GLY A 195 9.08 -18.63 -4.40
C GLY A 195 8.15 -18.28 -3.23
N PHE A 196 8.18 -17.00 -2.87
CA PHE A 196 7.34 -16.40 -1.83
C PHE A 196 6.82 -15.06 -2.33
N ASN A 197 5.67 -14.66 -1.82
CA ASN A 197 4.99 -13.40 -2.13
C ASN A 197 4.66 -12.65 -0.83
N TYR A 198 4.19 -11.41 -0.93
CA TYR A 198 3.77 -10.61 0.24
C TYR A 198 2.44 -11.11 0.86
N GLY A 199 1.88 -12.23 0.38
CA GLY A 199 0.57 -12.73 0.77
C GLY A 199 -0.53 -12.41 -0.25
N GLY A 200 -1.75 -12.84 0.10
CA GLY A 200 -2.92 -12.76 -0.76
C GLY A 200 -2.68 -13.37 -2.14
N SER A 201 -2.98 -12.59 -3.17
CA SER A 201 -2.88 -13.04 -4.56
C SER A 201 -1.63 -12.51 -5.28
N SER A 202 -0.65 -11.94 -4.60
CA SER A 202 0.56 -11.41 -5.25
C SER A 202 1.41 -12.53 -5.91
N SER A 203 2.15 -12.21 -6.99
CA SER A 203 3.11 -13.16 -7.57
C SER A 203 4.31 -13.35 -6.64
N SER A 204 5.00 -14.49 -6.76
CA SER A 204 6.32 -14.64 -6.14
C SER A 204 7.23 -13.50 -6.57
N ASN A 205 8.07 -13.00 -5.66
CA ASN A 205 8.97 -11.88 -5.92
C ASN A 205 10.32 -12.04 -5.18
N ALA A 206 11.33 -11.28 -5.61
CA ALA A 206 12.68 -11.36 -5.06
C ALA A 206 12.77 -10.90 -3.59
N ALA A 207 11.99 -9.89 -3.18
CA ALA A 207 12.04 -9.37 -1.81
C ALA A 207 11.47 -10.37 -0.80
N SER A 208 10.26 -10.88 -1.03
CA SER A 208 9.62 -11.88 -0.18
C SER A 208 10.42 -13.19 -0.17
N ALA A 209 10.94 -13.62 -1.34
CA ALA A 209 11.83 -14.78 -1.39
C ALA A 209 13.12 -14.55 -0.59
N ALA A 210 13.69 -13.34 -0.64
CA ALA A 210 14.88 -12.99 0.14
C ALA A 210 14.61 -12.99 1.65
N TRP A 211 13.47 -12.44 2.09
CA TRP A 211 13.02 -12.52 3.49
C TRP A 211 12.89 -13.96 3.96
N ALA A 212 12.18 -14.80 3.18
CA ALA A 212 11.99 -16.21 3.51
C ALA A 212 13.32 -16.98 3.59
N VAL A 213 14.21 -16.81 2.61
CA VAL A 213 15.55 -17.45 2.61
C VAL A 213 16.35 -17.08 3.86
N GLN A 214 16.38 -15.79 4.23
CA GLN A 214 17.08 -15.32 5.41
C GLN A 214 16.47 -15.88 6.69
N ALA A 215 15.13 -15.91 6.81
CA ALA A 215 14.45 -16.44 7.97
C ALA A 215 14.65 -17.96 8.15
N ILE A 216 14.64 -18.72 7.05
CA ILE A 216 14.97 -20.15 7.06
C ILE A 216 16.41 -20.37 7.50
N ALA A 217 17.35 -19.55 7.00
CA ALA A 217 18.76 -19.60 7.41
C ALA A 217 18.94 -19.22 8.89
N ALA A 218 18.22 -18.22 9.40
CA ALA A 218 18.22 -17.82 10.82
C ALA A 218 17.82 -18.98 11.72
N ALA A 219 16.81 -19.74 11.32
CA ALA A 219 16.35 -20.96 12.00
C ALA A 219 17.34 -22.13 11.92
N GLY A 220 18.48 -21.97 11.23
CA GLY A 220 19.48 -23.00 11.03
C GLY A 220 19.07 -24.10 10.04
N GLN A 221 18.03 -23.86 9.24
CA GLN A 221 17.62 -24.76 8.17
C GLN A 221 18.30 -24.40 6.86
N ASN A 222 18.28 -25.31 5.89
CA ASN A 222 18.78 -25.07 4.55
C ASN A 222 17.62 -24.63 3.63
N PRO A 223 17.57 -23.37 3.16
CA PRO A 223 16.58 -22.88 2.20
C PRO A 223 16.42 -23.75 0.94
N SER A 224 17.49 -24.39 0.46
CA SER A 224 17.43 -25.25 -0.74
C SER A 224 16.63 -26.55 -0.52
N THR A 225 16.37 -26.94 0.74
CA THR A 225 15.54 -28.11 1.08
C THR A 225 14.06 -27.78 1.20
N TRP A 226 13.69 -26.49 1.10
CA TRP A 226 12.29 -26.04 1.10
C TRP A 226 11.76 -26.15 -0.32
N VAL A 227 11.17 -27.31 -0.62
CA VAL A 227 10.76 -27.70 -1.97
C VAL A 227 9.24 -27.77 -2.05
N LYS A 228 8.67 -27.10 -3.06
CA LYS A 228 7.29 -27.26 -3.52
C LYS A 228 7.29 -27.46 -5.03
N ASP A 229 6.57 -28.46 -5.52
CA ASP A 229 6.53 -28.86 -6.94
C ASP A 229 7.91 -28.97 -7.62
N ASN A 230 8.85 -29.61 -6.92
CA ASN A 230 10.26 -29.80 -7.33
C ASN A 230 11.08 -28.51 -7.50
N LYS A 231 10.57 -27.35 -7.05
CA LYS A 231 11.27 -26.07 -7.04
C LYS A 231 11.52 -25.62 -5.61
N ASN A 232 12.63 -24.94 -5.37
CA ASN A 232 12.94 -24.37 -4.07
C ASN A 232 13.18 -22.86 -4.17
N VAL A 233 13.10 -22.18 -3.02
CA VAL A 233 13.21 -20.72 -2.96
C VAL A 233 14.56 -20.19 -3.42
N VAL A 234 15.64 -20.96 -3.25
CA VAL A 234 16.97 -20.58 -3.74
C VAL A 234 17.01 -20.61 -5.27
N THR A 235 16.47 -21.67 -5.89
CA THR A 235 16.37 -21.78 -7.36
C THR A 235 15.43 -20.73 -7.95
N TYR A 236 14.34 -20.39 -7.25
CA TYR A 236 13.46 -19.30 -7.66
C TYR A 236 14.21 -17.96 -7.65
N LEU A 237 14.89 -17.63 -6.55
CA LEU A 237 15.59 -16.37 -6.41
C LEU A 237 16.74 -16.25 -7.42
N THR A 238 17.54 -17.30 -7.63
CA THR A 238 18.61 -17.29 -8.63
C THR A 238 18.09 -17.22 -10.06
N TYR A 239 16.89 -17.72 -10.34
CA TYR A 239 16.24 -17.58 -11.65
C TYR A 239 15.92 -16.11 -11.98
N LEU A 240 15.77 -15.24 -10.98
CA LEU A 240 15.53 -13.80 -11.19
C LEU A 240 16.80 -13.01 -11.55
N GLN A 241 17.97 -13.65 -11.52
CA GLN A 241 19.23 -13.00 -11.86
C GLN A 241 19.36 -12.72 -13.36
N GLN A 242 19.70 -11.49 -13.72
CA GLN A 242 19.98 -11.04 -15.08
C GLN A 242 21.46 -11.19 -15.45
N SER A 243 21.77 -11.11 -16.74
CA SER A 243 23.13 -11.29 -17.26
C SER A 243 24.13 -10.23 -16.79
N ASP A 244 23.65 -9.02 -16.46
CA ASP A 244 24.46 -7.94 -15.91
C ASP A 244 24.71 -8.09 -14.40
N GLY A 245 24.17 -9.13 -13.77
CA GLY A 245 24.31 -9.44 -12.35
C GLY A 245 23.18 -8.90 -11.48
N SER A 246 22.31 -8.04 -12.01
CA SER A 246 21.15 -7.51 -11.30
C SER A 246 20.06 -8.56 -11.09
N PHE A 247 19.11 -8.31 -10.18
CA PHE A 247 17.96 -9.18 -9.95
C PHE A 247 16.67 -8.47 -10.31
N LYS A 248 15.75 -9.22 -10.90
CA LYS A 248 14.38 -8.77 -11.17
C LYS A 248 13.53 -8.80 -9.90
N TRP A 249 12.43 -8.03 -9.89
CA TRP A 249 11.39 -8.10 -8.86
C TRP A 249 10.61 -9.40 -8.98
N THR A 250 10.10 -9.74 -10.17
CA THR A 250 9.48 -11.05 -10.49
C THR A 250 10.14 -11.69 -11.70
N ALA A 251 9.71 -12.91 -12.08
CA ALA A 251 10.15 -13.57 -13.30
C ALA A 251 10.04 -12.67 -14.56
N GLN A 252 9.00 -11.82 -14.61
CA GLN A 252 8.71 -10.97 -15.77
C GLN A 252 9.04 -9.49 -15.54
N VAL A 253 9.08 -9.04 -14.28
CA VAL A 253 9.23 -7.62 -13.94
C VAL A 253 10.63 -7.33 -13.41
N THR A 254 11.40 -6.53 -14.13
CA THR A 254 12.58 -5.84 -13.59
C THR A 254 12.11 -4.53 -12.97
N ASP A 255 12.06 -4.45 -11.65
CA ASP A 255 11.71 -3.24 -10.89
C ASP A 255 12.67 -3.13 -9.69
N ASN A 256 13.09 -1.90 -9.38
CA ASN A 256 14.12 -1.56 -8.39
C ASN A 256 15.32 -2.54 -8.39
N PRO A 257 15.97 -2.79 -9.54
CA PRO A 257 16.99 -3.83 -9.64
C PRO A 257 18.18 -3.62 -8.70
N CYS A 258 18.55 -2.40 -8.30
CA CYS A 258 19.55 -2.18 -7.25
C CYS A 258 19.07 -2.74 -5.91
N ARG A 259 17.86 -2.40 -5.47
CA ARG A 259 17.28 -2.91 -4.21
C ARG A 259 17.09 -4.43 -4.24
N MET A 260 16.61 -4.98 -5.35
CA MET A 260 16.39 -6.42 -5.50
C MET A 260 17.71 -7.19 -5.51
N THR A 261 18.74 -6.64 -6.15
CA THR A 261 20.09 -7.23 -6.14
C THR A 261 20.66 -7.23 -4.73
N ALA A 262 20.48 -6.14 -3.97
CA ALA A 262 20.92 -6.06 -2.58
C ALA A 262 20.23 -7.11 -1.70
N ALA A 263 18.90 -7.23 -1.78
CA ALA A 263 18.15 -8.24 -1.03
C ALA A 263 18.55 -9.68 -1.42
N ALA A 264 18.72 -9.94 -2.72
CA ALA A 264 19.13 -11.25 -3.21
C ALA A 264 20.55 -11.65 -2.75
N ILE A 265 21.48 -10.70 -2.70
CA ILE A 265 22.84 -10.95 -2.17
C ILE A 265 22.78 -11.40 -0.71
N GLN A 266 22.05 -10.67 0.13
CA GLN A 266 21.91 -10.98 1.56
C GLN A 266 21.34 -12.39 1.76
N ALA A 267 20.25 -12.69 1.04
CA ALA A 267 19.59 -13.97 1.06
C ALA A 267 20.45 -15.13 0.54
N LEU A 268 21.03 -15.01 -0.65
CA LEU A 268 21.83 -16.08 -1.25
C LEU A 268 23.14 -16.35 -0.51
N LEU A 269 23.61 -15.42 0.31
CA LEU A 269 24.70 -15.64 1.26
C LEU A 269 24.24 -16.24 2.59
N GLY A 270 22.94 -16.43 2.79
CA GLY A 270 22.35 -16.99 4.01
C GLY A 270 22.58 -16.11 5.24
N ARG A 271 22.59 -14.78 5.06
CA ARG A 271 22.84 -13.81 6.13
C ARG A 271 21.53 -13.28 6.70
N PRO A 272 21.07 -13.73 7.88
CA PRO A 272 19.85 -13.19 8.49
C PRO A 272 20.09 -11.85 9.20
N TYR A 273 19.01 -11.08 9.37
CA TYR A 273 19.05 -9.88 10.19
C TYR A 273 19.20 -10.18 11.70
N PRO A 274 19.83 -9.26 12.47
CA PRO A 274 20.56 -8.08 11.99
C PRO A 274 21.85 -8.53 11.27
N ILE A 275 22.19 -7.96 10.11
CA ILE A 275 23.37 -8.37 9.34
C ILE A 275 24.61 -7.66 9.90
N LEU A 276 25.56 -8.43 10.43
CA LEU A 276 26.79 -7.92 11.05
C LEU A 276 28.05 -8.55 10.42
N PRO A 277 29.20 -7.87 10.48
CA PRO A 277 30.48 -8.43 10.03
C PRO A 277 30.80 -9.76 10.71
N GLY A 278 31.29 -10.73 9.93
CA GLY A 278 31.81 -11.99 10.47
C GLY A 278 30.74 -13.00 10.95
N GLN A 279 29.45 -12.73 10.70
CA GLN A 279 28.40 -13.72 10.95
C GLN A 279 28.68 -15.03 10.21
N SER A 280 28.27 -16.16 10.78
CA SER A 280 28.34 -17.48 10.12
C SER A 280 27.06 -17.74 9.33
N ALA A 281 27.18 -18.36 8.15
CA ALA A 281 26.02 -18.73 7.34
C ALA A 281 26.14 -20.18 6.83
N PRO A 282 25.01 -20.90 6.67
CA PRO A 282 25.01 -22.16 5.94
C PRO A 282 25.40 -21.93 4.47
N ALA A 283 26.22 -22.82 3.90
CA ALA A 283 26.57 -22.76 2.48
C ALA A 283 25.33 -23.11 1.62
N LEU A 284 24.85 -22.17 0.82
CA LEU A 284 23.65 -22.33 -0.03
C LEU A 284 23.98 -22.75 -1.48
N SER A 285 25.25 -22.98 -1.82
CA SER A 285 25.67 -23.27 -3.20
C SER A 285 25.46 -24.73 -3.60
N GLY A 286 24.66 -24.94 -4.65
CA GLY A 286 24.67 -26.19 -5.41
C GLY A 286 23.35 -26.57 -6.07
N GLN A 287 22.87 -25.79 -7.04
CA GLN A 287 22.15 -26.25 -8.24
C GLN A 287 21.72 -25.02 -9.07
N THR A 288 22.51 -24.67 -10.08
CA THR A 288 22.05 -23.85 -11.20
C THR A 288 21.15 -24.72 -12.06
N ALA A 289 19.86 -24.39 -12.17
CA ALA A 289 18.98 -24.99 -13.15
C ALA A 289 19.26 -24.36 -14.53
N GLU A 290 19.62 -25.19 -15.51
CA GLU A 290 19.60 -24.80 -16.92
C GLU A 290 18.16 -24.50 -17.36
N ALA A 291 17.99 -23.45 -18.15
CA ALA A 291 16.71 -23.04 -18.69
C ALA A 291 16.18 -24.08 -19.70
N GLU A 292 15.24 -24.93 -19.28
CA GLU A 292 14.39 -25.66 -20.20
C GLU A 292 13.21 -24.77 -20.63
N ASN A 293 13.31 -24.26 -21.86
CA ASN A 293 12.15 -23.78 -22.60
C ASN A 293 11.19 -24.95 -22.85
N THR A 294 10.12 -25.04 -22.05
CA THR A 294 8.98 -25.93 -22.34
C THR A 294 7.70 -25.10 -22.49
N PRO A 295 6.89 -25.31 -23.56
CA PRO A 295 5.68 -24.54 -23.79
C PRO A 295 4.60 -24.88 -22.76
N ALA A 296 3.86 -23.86 -22.31
CA ALA A 296 2.74 -24.00 -21.40
C ALA A 296 1.65 -24.94 -21.96
N ALA A 297 1.29 -25.95 -21.18
CA ALA A 297 0.14 -26.79 -21.43
C ALA A 297 -1.17 -26.01 -21.17
N ALA A 298 -2.12 -26.16 -22.08
CA ALA A 298 -3.45 -25.57 -22.00
C ALA A 298 -4.35 -26.35 -21.04
N THR A 299 -4.98 -25.66 -20.09
CA THR A 299 -6.13 -26.15 -19.31
C THR A 299 -7.38 -25.35 -19.73
N PRO A 300 -8.58 -25.96 -19.77
CA PRO A 300 -9.68 -25.46 -20.56
C PRO A 300 -10.42 -24.31 -19.89
N VAL A 301 -10.71 -23.28 -20.68
CA VAL A 301 -11.54 -22.13 -20.34
C VAL A 301 -13.01 -22.55 -20.32
N VAL A 302 -13.71 -22.26 -19.22
CA VAL A 302 -15.18 -22.32 -19.17
C VAL A 302 -15.72 -21.11 -19.94
N ALA A 303 -16.48 -21.37 -20.99
CA ALA A 303 -17.10 -20.33 -21.82
C ALA A 303 -18.34 -19.76 -21.12
N ALA A 304 -18.26 -18.51 -20.67
CA ALA A 304 -19.42 -17.68 -20.37
C ALA A 304 -19.90 -17.01 -21.68
N THR A 305 -21.21 -17.07 -21.90
CA THR A 305 -21.86 -16.58 -23.13
C THR A 305 -22.11 -15.08 -23.00
N SER A 306 -21.59 -14.28 -23.92
CA SER A 306 -21.85 -12.84 -24.00
C SER A 306 -23.16 -12.55 -24.76
N ALA A 307 -23.96 -11.64 -24.24
CA ALA A 307 -25.08 -11.03 -24.96
C ALA A 307 -24.56 -9.96 -25.95
N PRO A 308 -25.24 -9.68 -27.08
CA PRO A 308 -24.77 -8.69 -28.05
C PRO A 308 -25.09 -7.26 -27.61
N ALA A 309 -24.09 -6.38 -27.66
CA ALA A 309 -24.25 -4.94 -27.51
C ALA A 309 -24.94 -4.32 -28.74
N THR A 310 -25.93 -3.46 -28.50
CA THR A 310 -26.61 -2.66 -29.51
C THR A 310 -25.96 -1.28 -29.60
N GLY A 311 -24.98 -1.12 -30.49
CA GLY A 311 -24.33 0.16 -30.80
C GLY A 311 -23.89 0.18 -32.27
N GLY A 312 -23.86 1.36 -32.90
CA GLY A 312 -23.32 1.53 -34.25
C GLY A 312 -21.83 1.15 -34.35
N PRO A 313 -21.24 1.10 -35.56
CA PRO A 313 -19.82 0.78 -35.70
C PRO A 313 -18.97 1.84 -34.97
N TRP A 314 -18.05 1.38 -34.11
CA TRP A 314 -17.10 2.22 -33.40
C TRP A 314 -16.26 3.09 -34.35
N GLU A 315 -16.22 4.38 -34.09
CA GLU A 315 -15.28 5.31 -34.73
C GLU A 315 -14.08 5.53 -33.81
N PRO A 316 -12.83 5.46 -34.31
CA PRO A 316 -11.66 5.69 -33.47
C PRO A 316 -11.70 7.04 -32.74
N VAL A 317 -11.48 6.99 -31.43
CA VAL A 317 -11.49 8.19 -30.57
C VAL A 317 -10.08 8.47 -30.07
N THR A 318 -9.65 9.74 -30.13
CA THR A 318 -8.44 10.20 -29.45
C THR A 318 -8.83 11.03 -28.22
N VAL A 319 -8.28 10.65 -27.07
CA VAL A 319 -8.35 11.39 -25.82
C VAL A 319 -6.96 11.89 -25.44
N THR A 320 -6.91 12.98 -24.67
CA THR A 320 -5.70 13.42 -24.00
C THR A 320 -5.89 13.10 -22.53
N ASP A 321 -5.00 12.31 -21.95
CA ASP A 321 -5.03 11.97 -20.53
C ASP A 321 -4.47 13.11 -19.66
N ASP A 322 -4.53 13.01 -18.33
CA ASP A 322 -4.18 14.12 -17.43
C ASP A 322 -2.68 14.41 -17.37
N PHE A 323 -1.87 13.51 -17.90
CA PHE A 323 -0.44 13.71 -18.09
C PHE A 323 -0.11 14.33 -19.45
N GLY A 324 -1.15 14.68 -20.23
CA GLY A 324 -1.03 15.31 -21.54
C GLY A 324 -0.86 14.32 -22.69
N GLU A 325 -1.00 13.01 -22.44
CA GLU A 325 -0.73 12.01 -23.46
C GLU A 325 -1.92 11.72 -24.36
N LYS A 326 -1.66 11.74 -25.66
CA LYS A 326 -2.68 11.49 -26.68
C LYS A 326 -2.83 10.00 -26.93
N VAL A 327 -3.91 9.43 -26.43
CA VAL A 327 -4.23 8.01 -26.54
C VAL A 327 -5.32 7.82 -27.59
N THR A 328 -5.07 6.98 -28.60
CA THR A 328 -6.05 6.68 -29.65
C THR A 328 -6.64 5.29 -29.46
N ILE A 329 -7.94 5.23 -29.26
CA ILE A 329 -8.74 4.05 -28.98
C ILE A 329 -9.40 3.63 -30.31
N THR A 330 -8.81 2.64 -30.95
CA THR A 330 -9.15 2.26 -32.34
C THR A 330 -10.34 1.32 -32.47
N LYS A 331 -10.76 0.69 -31.36
CA LYS A 331 -11.90 -0.22 -31.26
C LYS A 331 -12.67 0.07 -29.98
N GLU A 332 -13.96 -0.22 -29.98
CA GLU A 332 -14.78 -0.09 -28.77
C GLU A 332 -14.18 -0.93 -27.64
N PRO A 333 -13.88 -0.33 -26.49
CA PRO A 333 -13.38 -1.07 -25.34
C PRO A 333 -14.48 -1.98 -24.78
N LEU A 334 -14.24 -3.29 -24.81
CA LEU A 334 -15.11 -4.33 -24.27
C LEU A 334 -14.45 -5.10 -23.11
N ARG A 335 -13.15 -4.88 -22.88
CA ARG A 335 -12.35 -5.52 -21.83
C ARG A 335 -11.47 -4.48 -21.13
N ILE A 336 -12.03 -3.88 -20.10
CA ILE A 336 -11.41 -2.78 -19.37
C ILE A 336 -10.73 -3.31 -18.11
N VAL A 337 -9.49 -2.92 -17.88
CA VAL A 337 -8.82 -3.07 -16.58
C VAL A 337 -8.77 -1.72 -15.88
N SER A 338 -9.18 -1.69 -14.62
CA SER A 338 -9.10 -0.52 -13.75
C SER A 338 -7.99 -0.71 -12.72
N LEU A 339 -7.06 0.24 -12.65
CA LEU A 339 -5.92 0.19 -11.74
C LEU A 339 -6.07 1.09 -10.51
N SER A 340 -7.26 1.65 -10.28
CA SER A 340 -7.57 2.37 -9.04
C SER A 340 -9.03 2.18 -8.60
N PRO A 341 -9.32 2.33 -7.30
CA PRO A 341 -10.70 2.35 -6.83
C PRO A 341 -11.53 3.47 -7.46
N ALA A 342 -11.02 4.70 -7.51
CA ALA A 342 -11.71 5.84 -8.14
C ALA A 342 -12.08 5.57 -9.61
N ASN A 343 -11.15 5.04 -10.41
CA ASN A 343 -11.41 4.69 -11.81
C ASN A 343 -12.50 3.60 -11.92
N THR A 344 -12.50 2.65 -10.99
CA THR A 344 -13.51 1.58 -10.94
C THR A 344 -14.89 2.17 -10.66
N GLU A 345 -15.01 3.08 -9.71
CA GLU A 345 -16.28 3.74 -9.42
C GLU A 345 -16.82 4.52 -10.62
N ILE A 346 -15.96 5.25 -11.35
CA ILE A 346 -16.34 5.94 -12.59
C ILE A 346 -16.87 4.93 -13.61
N LEU A 347 -16.15 3.83 -13.86
CA LEU A 347 -16.56 2.82 -14.83
C LEU A 347 -17.93 2.21 -14.49
N PHE A 348 -18.17 1.88 -13.22
CA PHE A 348 -19.45 1.32 -12.81
C PHE A 348 -20.58 2.36 -12.89
N ALA A 349 -20.32 3.62 -12.52
CA ALA A 349 -21.30 4.70 -12.63
C ALA A 349 -21.69 5.04 -14.09
N LEU A 350 -20.87 4.63 -15.05
CA LEU A 350 -21.13 4.76 -16.50
C LEU A 350 -21.69 3.48 -17.14
N ASP A 351 -22.20 2.54 -16.33
CA ASP A 351 -22.74 1.24 -16.77
C ASP A 351 -21.71 0.38 -17.54
N LEU A 352 -20.42 0.46 -17.19
CA LEU A 352 -19.35 -0.34 -17.80
C LEU A 352 -18.93 -1.54 -16.95
N GLY A 353 -19.60 -1.80 -15.83
CA GLY A 353 -19.25 -2.88 -14.89
C GLY A 353 -19.06 -4.25 -15.58
N ASP A 354 -19.90 -4.60 -16.56
CA ASP A 354 -19.79 -5.85 -17.34
C ASP A 354 -18.55 -5.93 -18.23
N ARG A 355 -17.99 -4.78 -18.62
CA ARG A 355 -16.77 -4.67 -19.44
C ARG A 355 -15.51 -4.69 -18.58
N VAL A 356 -15.63 -4.51 -17.26
CA VAL A 356 -14.49 -4.55 -16.33
C VAL A 356 -14.05 -6.00 -16.11
N VAL A 357 -12.82 -6.31 -16.54
CA VAL A 357 -12.22 -7.65 -16.47
C VAL A 357 -11.07 -7.75 -15.47
N GLY A 358 -10.72 -6.64 -14.81
CA GLY A 358 -9.73 -6.61 -13.75
C GLY A 358 -9.80 -5.31 -12.95
N VAL A 359 -9.66 -5.42 -11.63
CA VAL A 359 -9.64 -4.29 -10.68
C VAL A 359 -8.52 -4.49 -9.65
N THR A 360 -8.15 -3.45 -8.90
CA THR A 360 -7.17 -3.61 -7.81
C THR A 360 -7.76 -4.32 -6.59
N ASP A 361 -6.87 -4.77 -5.72
CA ASP A 361 -7.22 -5.39 -4.42
C ASP A 361 -8.08 -4.45 -3.55
N PHE A 362 -7.94 -3.14 -3.73
CA PHE A 362 -8.64 -2.10 -2.96
C PHE A 362 -9.97 -1.65 -3.57
N CYS A 363 -10.33 -2.15 -4.75
CA CYS A 363 -11.61 -1.81 -5.38
C CYS A 363 -12.76 -2.53 -4.65
N ASN A 364 -13.52 -1.74 -3.90
CA ASN A 364 -14.57 -2.18 -2.97
C ASN A 364 -15.93 -1.51 -3.20
N TYR A 365 -16.04 -0.61 -4.19
CA TYR A 365 -17.28 0.06 -4.54
C TYR A 365 -17.49 0.11 -6.07
N PRO A 366 -18.73 -0.10 -6.57
CA PRO A 366 -19.87 -0.62 -5.81
C PRO A 366 -19.61 -2.08 -5.35
N GLU A 367 -20.52 -2.69 -4.59
CA GLU A 367 -20.30 -4.03 -4.01
C GLU A 367 -19.88 -5.06 -5.07
N GLU A 368 -20.44 -4.97 -6.27
CA GLU A 368 -20.13 -5.83 -7.43
C GLU A 368 -18.67 -5.71 -7.91
N ALA A 369 -17.96 -4.62 -7.58
CA ALA A 369 -16.53 -4.48 -7.87
C ALA A 369 -15.65 -5.43 -7.04
N THR A 370 -16.14 -5.88 -5.87
CA THR A 370 -15.42 -6.85 -5.03
C THR A 370 -15.31 -8.22 -5.69
N GLU A 371 -16.29 -8.58 -6.52
CA GLU A 371 -16.35 -9.86 -7.24
C GLU A 371 -15.46 -9.89 -8.50
N LYS A 372 -14.97 -8.73 -8.95
CA LYS A 372 -14.14 -8.65 -10.16
C LYS A 372 -12.75 -9.26 -9.93
N PRO A 373 -12.14 -9.88 -10.97
CA PRO A 373 -10.80 -10.42 -10.88
C PRO A 373 -9.78 -9.37 -10.40
N LYS A 374 -8.89 -9.75 -9.48
CA LYS A 374 -7.90 -8.84 -8.90
C LYS A 374 -6.59 -8.84 -9.66
N VAL A 375 -6.12 -7.65 -10.06
CA VAL A 375 -4.88 -7.44 -10.82
C VAL A 375 -3.75 -6.83 -9.96
N GLY A 376 -3.80 -6.98 -8.64
CA GLY A 376 -2.78 -6.51 -7.70
C GLY A 376 -3.19 -5.23 -6.97
N GLY A 377 -2.25 -4.65 -6.23
CA GLY A 377 -2.50 -3.46 -5.42
C GLY A 377 -2.49 -2.16 -6.22
N PHE A 378 -2.73 -1.05 -5.54
CA PHE A 378 -2.74 0.28 -6.14
C PHE A 378 -1.36 0.70 -6.67
N SER A 379 -0.32 0.66 -5.85
CA SER A 379 1.07 0.93 -6.31
C SER A 379 1.85 -0.34 -6.65
N THR A 380 1.22 -1.51 -6.51
CA THR A 380 1.83 -2.84 -6.70
C THR A 380 1.05 -3.66 -7.73
N VAL A 381 0.72 -3.02 -8.85
CA VAL A 381 -0.03 -3.63 -9.97
C VAL A 381 0.69 -4.88 -10.48
N ASN A 382 -0.04 -5.98 -10.62
CA ASN A 382 0.45 -7.22 -11.20
C ASN A 382 0.27 -7.19 -12.73
N ILE A 383 1.32 -6.74 -13.43
CA ILE A 383 1.31 -6.54 -14.88
C ILE A 383 0.96 -7.83 -15.62
N GLU A 384 1.44 -9.00 -15.16
CA GLU A 384 1.14 -10.28 -15.78
C GLU A 384 -0.36 -10.60 -15.75
N ARG A 385 -1.05 -10.27 -14.66
CA ARG A 385 -2.51 -10.40 -14.57
C ARG A 385 -3.24 -9.41 -15.43
N VAL A 386 -2.75 -8.17 -15.51
CA VAL A 386 -3.29 -7.18 -16.45
C VAL A 386 -3.19 -7.72 -17.87
N VAL A 387 -2.03 -8.22 -18.30
CA VAL A 387 -1.84 -8.82 -19.63
C VAL A 387 -2.72 -10.06 -19.83
N ALA A 388 -2.79 -10.96 -18.83
CA ALA A 388 -3.58 -12.18 -18.88
C ALA A 388 -5.09 -11.92 -18.98
N ALA A 389 -5.56 -10.79 -18.42
CA ALA A 389 -6.93 -10.32 -18.58
C ALA A 389 -7.23 -9.86 -20.02
N LYS A 390 -6.21 -9.71 -20.88
CA LYS A 390 -6.32 -9.29 -22.29
C LYS A 390 -7.18 -8.03 -22.44
N PRO A 391 -6.82 -6.91 -21.79
CA PRO A 391 -7.56 -5.68 -21.90
C PRO A 391 -7.41 -5.05 -23.28
N ASP A 392 -8.46 -4.36 -23.71
CA ASP A 392 -8.41 -3.43 -24.84
C ASP A 392 -8.29 -1.97 -24.39
N LEU A 393 -8.54 -1.68 -23.11
CA LEU A 393 -8.29 -0.39 -22.48
C LEU A 393 -7.93 -0.57 -21.00
N ILE A 394 -6.98 0.23 -20.52
CA ILE A 394 -6.57 0.29 -19.12
C ILE A 394 -6.74 1.72 -18.62
N PHE A 395 -7.39 1.88 -17.48
CA PHE A 395 -7.42 3.15 -16.76
C PHE A 395 -6.45 3.10 -15.58
N ALA A 396 -5.38 3.87 -15.67
CA ALA A 396 -4.39 4.07 -14.61
C ALA A 396 -4.68 5.35 -13.82
N ALA A 397 -4.01 5.51 -12.68
CA ALA A 397 -4.05 6.67 -11.80
C ALA A 397 -2.62 7.09 -11.40
N LEU A 398 -2.41 8.31 -10.89
CA LEU A 398 -1.09 8.80 -10.45
C LEU A 398 -0.34 7.82 -9.52
N GLY A 399 -1.04 7.16 -8.60
CA GLY A 399 -0.43 6.19 -7.69
C GLY A 399 -0.06 4.85 -8.33
N ASN A 400 -0.50 4.59 -9.57
CA ASN A 400 0.10 3.59 -10.44
C ASN A 400 1.32 4.25 -11.07
N THR A 401 2.50 4.00 -10.50
CA THR A 401 3.76 4.68 -10.87
C THR A 401 3.91 4.86 -12.39
N GLU A 402 4.50 5.98 -12.82
CA GLU A 402 4.76 6.25 -14.25
C GLU A 402 5.44 5.05 -14.93
N GLU A 403 6.31 4.36 -14.20
CA GLU A 403 6.98 3.13 -14.62
C GLU A 403 6.04 1.96 -14.96
N VAL A 404 4.99 1.73 -14.15
CA VAL A 404 3.96 0.71 -14.44
C VAL A 404 3.18 1.08 -15.70
N VAL A 405 2.77 2.35 -15.81
CA VAL A 405 2.01 2.86 -16.96
C VAL A 405 2.82 2.72 -18.25
N ASP A 406 4.08 3.14 -18.22
CA ASP A 406 5.00 3.04 -19.35
C ASP A 406 5.28 1.59 -19.75
N HIS A 407 5.40 0.69 -18.78
CA HIS A 407 5.60 -0.72 -19.06
C HIS A 407 4.38 -1.32 -19.77
N LEU A 408 3.17 -1.06 -19.28
CA LEU A 408 1.93 -1.49 -19.93
C LEU A 408 1.84 -0.96 -21.38
N ARG A 409 2.21 0.31 -21.59
CA ARG A 409 2.28 0.92 -22.94
C ARG A 409 3.33 0.23 -23.83
N LYS A 410 4.53 -0.08 -23.32
CA LYS A 410 5.60 -0.80 -24.05
C LYS A 410 5.18 -2.22 -24.45
N LEU A 411 4.29 -2.85 -23.69
CA LEU A 411 3.68 -4.14 -24.04
C LEU A 411 2.59 -4.03 -25.13
N GLY A 412 2.34 -2.82 -25.64
CA GLY A 412 1.37 -2.55 -26.69
C GLY A 412 -0.07 -2.41 -26.19
N LEU A 413 -0.27 -2.24 -24.88
CA LEU A 413 -1.60 -2.02 -24.28
C LEU A 413 -1.97 -0.54 -24.34
N THR A 414 -3.25 -0.26 -24.54
CA THR A 414 -3.79 1.11 -24.53
C THR A 414 -4.07 1.53 -23.09
N VAL A 415 -3.35 2.55 -22.60
CA VAL A 415 -3.45 3.03 -21.21
C VAL A 415 -3.77 4.52 -21.20
N VAL A 416 -4.87 4.86 -20.53
CA VAL A 416 -5.30 6.23 -20.22
C VAL A 416 -5.08 6.46 -18.72
N SER A 417 -4.32 7.50 -18.37
CA SER A 417 -3.99 7.81 -16.98
C SER A 417 -4.80 8.99 -16.46
N LEU A 418 -5.49 8.80 -15.34
CA LEU A 418 -6.31 9.82 -14.68
C LEU A 418 -5.59 10.38 -13.45
N ASN A 419 -5.64 11.68 -13.23
CA ASN A 419 -5.04 12.35 -12.08
C ASN A 419 -5.81 13.63 -11.75
N PRO A 420 -7.03 13.49 -11.19
CA PRO A 420 -7.80 14.65 -10.82
C PRO A 420 -7.14 15.33 -9.62
N ASP A 421 -6.68 16.57 -9.82
CA ASP A 421 -6.10 17.42 -8.78
C ASP A 421 -7.15 18.28 -8.04
N SER A 422 -8.42 18.15 -8.43
CA SER A 422 -9.53 18.95 -7.94
C SER A 422 -10.88 18.27 -8.16
N VAL A 423 -11.93 18.78 -7.52
CA VAL A 423 -13.33 18.38 -7.76
C VAL A 423 -13.68 18.58 -9.24
N GLN A 424 -13.28 19.72 -9.81
CA GLN A 424 -13.46 19.98 -11.24
C GLN A 424 -12.61 19.07 -12.12
N GLY A 425 -11.40 18.68 -11.69
CA GLY A 425 -10.60 17.63 -12.30
C GLY A 425 -11.37 16.31 -12.37
N THR A 426 -11.98 15.90 -11.26
CA THR A 426 -12.79 14.67 -11.18
C THR A 426 -13.95 14.68 -12.19
N LEU A 427 -14.66 15.80 -12.32
CA LEU A 427 -15.75 15.94 -13.31
C LEU A 427 -15.24 15.86 -14.75
N LYS A 428 -14.04 16.40 -15.04
CA LYS A 428 -13.40 16.27 -16.35
C LYS A 428 -13.02 14.83 -16.65
N ASP A 429 -12.49 14.10 -15.68
CA ASP A 429 -12.08 12.71 -15.83
C ASP A 429 -13.27 11.79 -16.11
N ILE A 430 -14.41 12.03 -15.46
CA ILE A 430 -15.65 11.31 -15.77
C ILE A 430 -16.05 11.51 -17.25
N LYS A 431 -15.96 12.75 -17.76
CA LYS A 431 -16.22 13.03 -19.19
C LYS A 431 -15.17 12.39 -20.11
N LEU A 432 -13.91 12.37 -19.68
CA LEU A 432 -12.82 11.73 -20.40
C LEU A 432 -13.06 10.22 -20.52
N VAL A 433 -13.39 9.54 -19.42
CA VAL A 433 -13.74 8.12 -19.40
C VAL A 433 -14.96 7.86 -20.28
N GLY A 434 -16.01 8.70 -20.18
CA GLY A 434 -17.17 8.65 -21.06
C GLY A 434 -16.76 8.66 -22.54
N LYS A 435 -15.95 9.63 -22.94
CA LYS A 435 -15.43 9.74 -24.31
C LYS A 435 -14.55 8.55 -24.72
N ALA A 436 -13.70 8.06 -23.83
CA ALA A 436 -12.83 6.93 -24.09
C ALA A 436 -13.59 5.61 -24.31
N THR A 437 -14.82 5.50 -23.80
CA THR A 437 -15.58 4.25 -23.76
C THR A 437 -16.89 4.30 -24.56
N GLY A 438 -17.23 5.44 -25.19
CA GLY A 438 -18.49 5.63 -25.92
C GLY A 438 -19.70 5.85 -25.02
N LYS A 439 -19.47 6.35 -23.80
CA LYS A 439 -20.43 6.60 -22.72
C LYS A 439 -20.59 8.09 -22.41
N GLU A 440 -20.46 8.96 -23.41
CA GLU A 440 -20.51 10.41 -23.23
C GLU A 440 -21.85 10.90 -22.66
N ALA A 441 -22.98 10.28 -23.03
CA ALA A 441 -24.30 10.71 -22.56
C ALA A 441 -24.50 10.38 -21.07
N GLU A 442 -24.07 9.18 -20.65
CA GLU A 442 -24.07 8.75 -19.26
C GLU A 442 -23.12 9.63 -18.42
N ALA A 443 -21.94 9.94 -18.95
CA ALA A 443 -20.97 10.82 -18.28
C ALA A 443 -21.49 12.26 -18.12
N GLU A 444 -22.14 12.83 -19.13
CA GLU A 444 -22.72 14.16 -19.03
C GLU A 444 -23.88 14.20 -18.01
N THR A 445 -24.68 13.14 -17.97
CA THR A 445 -25.77 13.00 -16.99
C THR A 445 -25.22 12.94 -15.57
N LEU A 446 -24.19 12.11 -15.35
CA LEU A 446 -23.54 11.97 -14.04
C LEU A 446 -22.90 13.29 -13.59
N VAL A 447 -22.13 13.95 -14.44
CA VAL A 447 -21.49 15.23 -14.10
C VAL A 447 -22.51 16.33 -13.82
N THR A 448 -23.60 16.40 -14.60
CA THR A 448 -24.67 17.37 -14.34
C THR A 448 -25.30 17.15 -12.97
N SER A 449 -25.52 15.89 -12.59
CA SER A 449 -26.06 15.53 -11.27
C SER A 449 -25.10 15.91 -10.14
N MET A 450 -23.80 15.62 -10.29
CA MET A 450 -22.79 15.98 -9.30
C MET A 450 -22.65 17.49 -9.14
N GLN A 451 -22.57 18.24 -10.25
CA GLN A 451 -22.47 19.71 -10.21
C GLN A 451 -23.70 20.33 -9.54
N THR A 452 -24.91 19.84 -9.83
CA THR A 452 -26.14 20.35 -9.20
C THR A 452 -26.11 20.18 -7.67
N ARG A 453 -25.56 19.08 -7.17
CA ARG A 453 -25.42 18.81 -5.74
C ARG A 453 -24.34 19.70 -5.10
N ILE A 454 -23.20 19.89 -5.77
CA ILE A 454 -22.14 20.80 -5.34
C ILE A 454 -22.68 22.24 -5.25
N ASP A 455 -23.35 22.73 -6.30
CA ASP A 455 -23.95 24.07 -6.33
C ASP A 455 -24.96 24.28 -5.19
N ALA A 456 -25.67 23.22 -4.81
CA ALA A 456 -26.63 23.26 -3.70
C ALA A 456 -25.93 23.41 -2.34
N VAL A 457 -24.79 22.76 -2.13
CA VAL A 457 -23.96 22.94 -0.93
C VAL A 457 -23.41 24.37 -0.90
N GLU A 458 -22.77 24.83 -1.98
CA GLU A 458 -22.19 26.18 -2.09
C GLU A 458 -23.24 27.28 -1.83
N THR A 459 -24.42 27.14 -2.45
CA THR A 459 -25.52 28.11 -2.26
C THR A 459 -25.97 28.17 -0.80
N LYS A 460 -25.95 27.03 -0.11
CA LYS A 460 -26.41 26.93 1.27
C LYS A 460 -25.38 27.50 2.25
N VAL A 461 -24.10 27.17 2.08
CA VAL A 461 -23.01 27.67 2.93
C VAL A 461 -22.68 29.14 2.64
N ALA A 462 -23.00 29.68 1.47
CA ALA A 462 -22.90 31.11 1.20
C ALA A 462 -23.78 31.97 2.13
N GLY A 463 -24.78 31.36 2.79
CA GLY A 463 -25.59 32.00 3.84
C GLY A 463 -25.01 31.91 5.25
N ALA A 464 -23.89 31.19 5.45
CA ALA A 464 -23.24 31.06 6.75
C ALA A 464 -22.63 32.40 7.18
N THR A 465 -22.73 32.73 8.48
CA THR A 465 -22.15 33.95 9.05
C THR A 465 -20.69 33.78 9.46
N GLU A 466 -20.24 32.54 9.61
CA GLU A 466 -18.92 32.17 10.09
C GLU A 466 -18.37 31.04 9.21
N ARG A 467 -17.04 30.93 9.10
CA ARG A 467 -16.35 29.86 8.39
C ARG A 467 -15.39 29.19 9.39
N PRO A 468 -15.79 28.07 10.01
CA PRO A 468 -14.98 27.42 11.04
C PRO A 468 -13.62 26.97 10.50
N THR A 469 -12.60 27.05 11.33
CA THR A 469 -11.29 26.44 11.06
C THR A 469 -11.36 24.91 11.22
N VAL A 470 -10.94 24.19 10.19
CA VAL A 470 -11.09 22.74 10.08
C VAL A 470 -9.73 22.08 9.93
N MET A 471 -9.46 21.10 10.80
CA MET A 471 -8.33 20.19 10.66
C MET A 471 -8.83 18.89 10.04
N HIS A 472 -8.27 18.49 8.89
CA HIS A 472 -8.42 17.13 8.38
C HIS A 472 -7.19 16.29 8.73
N ALA A 473 -7.36 15.27 9.57
CA ALA A 473 -6.31 14.36 10.01
C ALA A 473 -6.42 13.01 9.29
N VAL A 474 -5.42 12.74 8.46
CA VAL A 474 -5.28 11.49 7.69
C VAL A 474 -4.71 10.38 8.57
N TRP A 475 -3.84 10.73 9.52
CA TRP A 475 -3.18 9.79 10.42
C TRP A 475 -2.86 10.45 11.77
N TYR A 476 -2.62 9.62 12.81
CA TYR A 476 -2.47 10.09 14.19
C TYR A 476 -1.08 9.91 14.79
N ASP A 477 -0.28 8.92 14.34
CA ASP A 477 1.09 8.70 14.84
C ASP A 477 2.06 8.28 13.72
N PRO A 478 2.85 9.24 13.17
CA PRO A 478 2.84 10.67 13.50
C PRO A 478 1.57 11.37 12.96
N ILE A 479 1.21 12.53 13.54
CA ILE A 479 0.00 13.28 13.13
C ILE A 479 0.19 13.78 11.70
N TRP A 480 -0.63 13.27 10.77
CA TRP A 480 -0.57 13.64 9.36
C TRP A 480 -1.84 14.41 8.99
N VAL A 481 -1.68 15.63 8.48
CA VAL A 481 -2.80 16.50 8.10
C VAL A 481 -2.83 16.79 6.60
N SER A 482 -4.02 17.11 6.10
CA SER A 482 -4.20 17.67 4.76
C SER A 482 -4.08 19.19 4.81
N GLY A 483 -2.95 19.72 4.33
CA GLY A 483 -2.70 21.16 4.24
C GLY A 483 -3.23 21.78 2.94
N ASN A 484 -2.78 23.00 2.66
CA ASN A 484 -3.10 23.78 1.48
C ASN A 484 -2.82 22.99 0.18
N GLY A 485 -3.71 23.15 -0.80
CA GLY A 485 -3.56 22.56 -2.14
C GLY A 485 -3.80 21.05 -2.19
N THR A 486 -4.33 20.45 -1.12
CA THR A 486 -4.79 19.06 -1.12
C THR A 486 -6.24 18.97 -1.60
N PHE A 487 -6.65 17.77 -1.97
CA PHE A 487 -8.02 17.51 -2.37
C PHE A 487 -9.02 17.79 -1.23
N GLN A 488 -8.63 17.46 0.02
CA GLN A 488 -9.45 17.66 1.21
C GLN A 488 -9.54 19.12 1.62
N ASP A 489 -8.52 19.92 1.32
CA ASP A 489 -8.54 21.37 1.47
C ASP A 489 -9.62 22.02 0.60
N GLU A 490 -9.68 21.67 -0.69
CA GLU A 490 -10.74 22.14 -1.59
C GLU A 490 -12.14 21.73 -1.10
N LEU A 491 -12.28 20.51 -0.57
CA LEU A 491 -13.54 20.03 0.02
C LEU A 491 -13.97 20.85 1.24
N ILE A 492 -13.04 21.19 2.13
CA ILE A 492 -13.28 22.06 3.28
C ILE A 492 -13.75 23.44 2.80
N GLU A 493 -13.11 24.00 1.77
CA GLU A 493 -13.48 25.30 1.23
C GLU A 493 -14.87 25.31 0.60
N ILE A 494 -15.21 24.32 -0.24
CA ILE A 494 -16.53 24.15 -0.87
C ILE A 494 -17.60 23.98 0.21
N ALA A 495 -17.27 23.24 1.27
CA ALA A 495 -18.15 23.00 2.41
C ALA A 495 -18.29 24.21 3.35
N GLY A 496 -17.65 25.35 3.07
CA GLY A 496 -17.80 26.59 3.83
C GLY A 496 -16.80 26.78 4.97
N GLY A 497 -15.88 25.84 5.20
CA GLY A 497 -14.82 25.95 6.21
C GLY A 497 -13.57 26.69 5.71
N GLU A 498 -12.61 26.84 6.62
CA GLU A 498 -11.24 27.29 6.35
C GLU A 498 -10.24 26.25 6.88
N ASN A 499 -9.16 25.94 6.15
CA ASN A 499 -8.17 24.99 6.64
C ASN A 499 -7.42 25.55 7.86
N ALA A 500 -7.32 24.76 8.93
CA ALA A 500 -6.63 25.14 10.16
C ALA A 500 -5.09 25.21 10.00
N PHE A 501 -4.53 24.72 8.89
CA PHE A 501 -3.09 24.70 8.60
C PHE A 501 -2.77 25.30 7.22
N PRO A 502 -3.12 26.58 6.97
CA PRO A 502 -2.91 27.20 5.66
C PRO A 502 -1.42 27.43 5.32
N ASP A 503 -0.52 27.26 6.30
CA ASP A 503 0.93 27.34 6.13
C ASP A 503 1.59 25.98 5.85
N VAL A 504 0.81 24.91 5.78
CA VAL A 504 1.26 23.55 5.50
C VAL A 504 0.87 23.21 4.06
N GLU A 505 1.83 22.86 3.21
CA GLU A 505 1.56 22.53 1.80
C GLU A 505 1.48 21.01 1.59
N GLY A 506 0.39 20.54 0.96
CA GLY A 506 0.16 19.12 0.73
C GLY A 506 -0.13 18.33 2.01
N TRP A 507 0.04 17.01 1.96
CA TRP A 507 -0.09 16.14 3.12
C TRP A 507 1.21 16.13 3.93
N GLN A 508 1.22 16.71 5.14
CA GLN A 508 2.43 16.81 5.97
C GLN A 508 2.24 16.35 7.40
N ILE A 509 3.31 15.80 7.94
CA ILE A 509 3.39 15.48 9.37
C ILE A 509 3.54 16.80 10.14
N ILE A 510 2.74 16.96 11.19
CA ILE A 510 2.81 18.11 12.10
C ILE A 510 3.00 17.65 13.54
N THR A 511 3.50 18.57 14.36
CA THR A 511 3.66 18.32 15.79
C THR A 511 2.32 18.45 16.52
N LEU A 512 2.21 17.74 17.64
CA LEU A 512 1.09 17.90 18.55
C LEU A 512 0.97 19.36 19.05
N GLU A 513 2.10 20.03 19.31
CA GLU A 513 2.13 21.44 19.70
C GLU A 513 1.53 22.35 18.64
N LYS A 514 1.71 22.05 17.35
CA LYS A 514 1.11 22.81 16.25
C LYS A 514 -0.41 22.66 16.24
N VAL A 515 -0.93 21.44 16.47
CA VAL A 515 -2.38 21.22 16.66
C VAL A 515 -2.92 22.06 17.83
N LEU A 516 -2.22 22.05 18.96
CA LEU A 516 -2.64 22.80 20.15
C LEU A 516 -2.55 24.32 20.00
N THR A 517 -1.67 24.80 19.12
CA THR A 517 -1.46 26.23 18.88
C THR A 517 -2.49 26.77 17.89
N ASN A 518 -2.82 26.00 16.85
CA ASN A 518 -3.81 26.39 15.86
C ASN A 518 -5.26 26.22 16.36
N ASP A 519 -5.50 25.31 17.32
CA ASP A 519 -6.79 25.13 18.03
C ASP A 519 -8.00 25.07 17.08
N PRO A 520 -8.06 24.05 16.17
CA PRO A 520 -9.13 23.97 15.18
C PRO A 520 -10.51 23.88 15.84
N GLU A 521 -11.49 24.54 15.21
CA GLU A 521 -12.90 24.52 15.62
C GLU A 521 -13.61 23.21 15.25
N VAL A 522 -13.17 22.56 14.17
CA VAL A 522 -13.64 21.24 13.72
C VAL A 522 -12.44 20.34 13.44
N ILE A 523 -12.51 19.08 13.88
CA ILE A 523 -11.54 18.05 13.49
C ILE A 523 -12.29 16.97 12.70
N LEU A 524 -11.89 16.77 11.47
CA LEU A 524 -12.33 15.68 10.61
C LEU A 524 -11.22 14.63 10.60
N VAL A 525 -11.59 13.37 10.83
CA VAL A 525 -10.63 12.26 10.80
C VAL A 525 -11.07 11.21 9.80
N ASN A 526 -10.10 10.60 9.13
CA ASN A 526 -10.34 9.46 8.27
C ASN A 526 -10.89 8.26 9.08
N SER A 527 -11.88 7.55 8.51
CA SER A 527 -12.42 6.31 9.08
C SER A 527 -11.37 5.19 9.20
N GLY A 528 -11.49 4.34 10.21
CA GLY A 528 -10.67 3.13 10.37
C GLY A 528 -9.18 3.43 10.62
N THR A 529 -8.30 2.80 9.83
CA THR A 529 -6.83 2.97 9.95
C THR A 529 -6.25 3.87 8.86
N GLY A 530 -6.99 4.87 8.38
CA GLY A 530 -6.52 5.84 7.38
C GLY A 530 -6.45 5.32 5.93
N MET A 531 -6.71 4.03 5.68
CA MET A 531 -6.76 3.41 4.33
C MET A 531 -7.84 2.31 4.22
N GLY A 532 -8.91 2.34 5.05
CA GLY A 532 -10.02 1.38 4.99
C GLY A 532 -10.78 1.17 6.32
N GLY A 533 -12.06 0.80 6.22
CA GLY A 533 -13.05 0.74 7.30
C GLY A 533 -12.97 -0.47 8.23
N ALA A 534 -11.92 -0.57 9.03
CA ALA A 534 -11.91 -1.46 10.21
C ALA A 534 -12.53 -0.75 11.43
N GLU A 535 -13.29 -1.49 12.25
CA GLU A 535 -14.11 -1.05 13.42
C GLU A 535 -13.35 -0.36 14.58
N ASN A 536 -12.10 0.07 14.41
CA ASN A 536 -11.25 0.54 15.50
C ASN A 536 -10.99 2.06 15.53
N ASP A 537 -11.49 2.84 14.57
CA ASP A 537 -11.43 4.32 14.48
C ASP A 537 -10.29 4.97 15.26
N LEU A 538 -9.07 4.52 14.98
CA LEU A 538 -7.90 4.80 15.82
C LEU A 538 -7.56 6.28 15.82
N ILE A 539 -7.75 6.93 14.67
CA ILE A 539 -7.49 8.36 14.49
C ILE A 539 -8.46 9.15 15.36
N TYR A 540 -9.76 8.84 15.28
CA TYR A 540 -10.79 9.45 16.13
C TYR A 540 -10.44 9.30 17.61
N ARG A 541 -10.16 8.06 18.05
CA ARG A 541 -9.85 7.77 19.45
C ARG A 541 -8.61 8.50 19.95
N TYR A 542 -7.58 8.65 19.11
CA TYR A 542 -6.41 9.42 19.49
C TYR A 542 -6.76 10.89 19.78
N PHE A 543 -7.49 11.55 18.88
CA PHE A 543 -7.89 12.95 19.08
C PHE A 543 -8.91 13.12 20.21
N ALA A 544 -9.80 12.15 20.41
CA ALA A 544 -10.82 12.15 21.45
C ALA A 544 -10.26 11.82 22.85
N GLU A 545 -9.28 10.92 22.98
CA GLU A 545 -8.82 10.38 24.26
C GLU A 545 -7.48 10.97 24.75
N GLU A 546 -6.64 11.54 23.87
CA GLU A 546 -5.34 12.10 24.26
C GLU A 546 -5.52 13.26 25.27
N PRO A 547 -4.98 13.16 26.50
CA PRO A 547 -5.17 14.16 27.55
C PRO A 547 -4.79 15.58 27.13
N ARG A 548 -3.78 15.74 26.26
CA ARG A 548 -3.33 17.05 25.78
C ARG A 548 -4.34 17.73 24.88
N PHE A 549 -5.17 16.99 24.15
CA PHE A 549 -6.19 17.50 23.22
C PHE A 549 -7.52 17.84 23.88
N GLN A 550 -7.75 17.43 25.12
CA GLN A 550 -8.96 17.78 25.89
C GLN A 550 -9.18 19.30 26.08
N LYS A 551 -8.17 20.11 25.78
CA LYS A 551 -8.27 21.58 25.82
C LYS A 551 -8.68 22.21 24.48
N LEU A 552 -8.66 21.47 23.38
CA LEU A 552 -9.04 21.96 22.05
C LEU A 552 -10.52 22.33 22.00
N GLN A 553 -10.87 23.33 21.20
CA GLN A 553 -12.27 23.72 20.99
C GLN A 553 -13.09 22.58 20.39
N ALA A 554 -12.61 21.98 19.29
CA ALA A 554 -13.30 20.87 18.64
C ALA A 554 -13.65 19.71 19.60
N VAL A 555 -12.75 19.36 20.53
CA VAL A 555 -12.99 18.27 21.50
C VAL A 555 -13.99 18.68 22.59
N LYS A 556 -13.95 19.94 23.04
CA LYS A 556 -14.87 20.45 24.08
C LYS A 556 -16.29 20.62 23.58
N GLU A 557 -16.43 20.97 22.31
CA GLU A 557 -17.71 21.28 21.67
C GLU A 557 -18.29 20.09 20.90
N ASP A 558 -17.66 18.91 20.99
CA ASP A 558 -18.08 17.67 20.31
C ASP A 558 -18.11 17.84 18.77
N ARG A 559 -17.12 18.56 18.24
CA ARG A 559 -16.92 18.83 16.80
C ARG A 559 -15.73 18.03 16.24
N LEU A 560 -15.66 16.77 16.63
CA LEU A 560 -14.75 15.76 16.10
C LEU A 560 -15.60 14.74 15.34
N SER A 561 -15.42 14.63 14.02
CA SER A 561 -16.24 13.76 13.16
C SER A 561 -15.38 12.81 12.33
N ILE A 562 -15.91 11.62 12.06
CA ILE A 562 -15.30 10.64 11.18
C ILE A 562 -15.85 10.82 9.77
N VAL A 563 -14.96 11.01 8.80
CA VAL A 563 -15.31 10.99 7.38
C VAL A 563 -14.83 9.68 6.75
N PRO A 564 -15.67 8.95 5.98
CA PRO A 564 -15.23 7.72 5.33
C PRO A 564 -14.07 7.98 4.35
N SER A 565 -12.93 7.33 4.57
CA SER A 565 -11.73 7.50 3.72
C SER A 565 -12.00 7.20 2.25
N ASP A 566 -12.88 6.23 1.99
CA ASP A 566 -13.25 5.82 0.64
C ASP A 566 -13.98 6.89 -0.17
N ILE A 567 -14.55 7.91 0.47
CA ILE A 567 -15.22 9.00 -0.25
C ILE A 567 -14.41 10.29 -0.24
N ILE A 568 -13.64 10.58 0.82
CA ILE A 568 -12.87 11.83 0.94
C ILE A 568 -11.50 11.78 0.24
N ASP A 569 -10.90 10.58 0.10
CA ASP A 569 -9.56 10.42 -0.49
C ASP A 569 -9.58 9.97 -1.96
N ARG A 570 -10.78 9.82 -2.56
CA ARG A 570 -10.94 9.31 -3.92
C ARG A 570 -11.56 10.36 -4.85
N GLY A 571 -10.82 10.78 -5.86
CA GLY A 571 -11.32 11.60 -6.98
C GLY A 571 -12.25 10.81 -7.90
N GLY A 572 -13.40 10.37 -7.39
CA GLY A 572 -14.42 9.59 -8.09
C GLY A 572 -15.83 10.15 -7.89
N PRO A 573 -16.87 9.47 -8.38
CA PRO A 573 -18.24 9.99 -8.36
C PRO A 573 -18.78 10.30 -6.96
N ARG A 574 -18.32 9.60 -5.92
CA ARG A 574 -18.75 9.80 -4.52
C ARG A 574 -18.11 10.99 -3.83
N ILE A 575 -17.26 11.75 -4.51
CA ILE A 575 -16.66 12.95 -3.93
C ILE A 575 -17.70 14.00 -3.52
N VAL A 576 -18.84 14.04 -4.23
CA VAL A 576 -19.95 14.90 -3.85
C VAL A 576 -20.65 14.46 -2.57
N ASP A 577 -20.63 13.16 -2.26
CA ASP A 577 -21.12 12.63 -0.98
C ASP A 577 -20.19 13.09 0.16
N ALA A 578 -18.88 13.14 -0.09
CA ALA A 578 -17.91 13.68 0.86
C ALA A 578 -18.12 15.18 1.12
N ILE A 579 -18.34 15.98 0.07
CA ILE A 579 -18.64 17.42 0.19
C ILE A 579 -19.88 17.65 1.06
N GLU A 580 -20.94 16.87 0.83
CA GLU A 580 -22.18 16.99 1.60
C GLU A 580 -21.99 16.59 3.08
N ALA A 581 -21.26 15.51 3.35
CA ALA A 581 -20.94 15.07 4.72
C ALA A 581 -20.09 16.11 5.45
N VAL A 582 -19.02 16.58 4.82
CA VAL A 582 -18.12 17.60 5.38
C VAL A 582 -18.88 18.92 5.63
N ALA A 583 -19.76 19.34 4.72
CA ALA A 583 -20.59 20.53 4.93
C ALA A 583 -21.56 20.37 6.11
N ALA A 584 -22.10 19.17 6.32
CA ALA A 584 -22.95 18.89 7.47
C ALA A 584 -22.19 18.89 8.81
N ASP A 585 -20.96 18.36 8.82
CA ASP A 585 -20.08 18.39 10.00
C ASP A 585 -19.60 19.81 10.34
N ILE A 586 -19.28 20.63 9.32
CA ILE A 586 -18.81 22.01 9.52
C ILE A 586 -19.98 22.93 9.90
N HIS A 587 -21.14 22.78 9.26
CA HIS A 587 -22.33 23.63 9.42
C HIS A 587 -23.60 22.85 9.82
N PRO A 588 -23.62 22.20 11.00
CA PRO A 588 -24.79 21.44 11.44
C PRO A 588 -26.05 22.31 11.58
N GLU A 589 -25.91 23.61 11.80
CA GLU A 589 -27.00 24.58 11.83
C GLU A 589 -27.69 24.80 10.47
N LEU A 590 -26.97 24.57 9.37
CA LEU A 590 -27.50 24.68 8.01
C LEU A 590 -28.04 23.34 7.53
N PHE A 591 -27.36 22.23 7.80
CA PHE A 591 -27.69 20.91 7.26
C PHE A 591 -28.56 20.04 8.19
N GLY A 592 -28.62 20.38 9.48
CA GLY A 592 -29.22 19.52 10.50
C GLY A 592 -28.27 18.40 10.90
N THR A 593 -28.33 17.97 12.17
CA THR A 593 -27.59 16.79 12.63
C THR A 593 -28.31 15.54 12.12
N GLU A 594 -27.68 14.74 11.26
CA GLU A 594 -28.15 13.37 11.04
C GLU A 594 -28.02 12.60 12.37
N GLU A 595 -29.15 12.19 12.96
CA GLU A 595 -29.12 11.13 13.98
C GLU A 595 -28.52 9.89 13.31
N GLU A 596 -27.48 9.30 13.92
CA GLU A 596 -26.83 8.05 13.51
C GLU A 596 -27.87 7.08 12.92
N THR A 597 -27.89 6.94 11.59
CA THR A 597 -28.65 5.87 10.98
C THR A 597 -27.94 4.57 11.32
N SER A 598 -28.44 3.89 12.35
CA SER A 598 -28.27 2.45 12.50
C SER A 598 -28.51 1.81 11.14
N ALA A 599 -27.52 1.07 10.65
CA ALA A 599 -27.51 0.42 9.34
C ALA A 599 -28.90 -0.07 8.90
N PRO A 600 -29.40 0.31 7.71
CA PRO A 600 -30.62 -0.29 7.20
C PRO A 600 -30.34 -1.76 6.89
N SER A 601 -30.99 -2.66 7.63
CA SER A 601 -31.14 -4.04 7.19
C SER A 601 -31.87 -4.02 5.84
N GLY A 602 -31.19 -4.48 4.79
CA GLY A 602 -31.73 -4.89 3.49
C GLY A 602 -32.94 -4.11 2.96
N ALA A 603 -32.69 -3.12 2.10
CA ALA A 603 -33.72 -2.56 1.22
C ALA A 603 -33.27 -2.70 -0.24
N GLN A 604 -34.04 -3.50 -0.99
CA GLN A 604 -33.92 -3.71 -2.42
C GLN A 604 -34.08 -2.39 -3.20
N SER A 605 -33.22 -2.15 -4.19
CA SER A 605 -33.39 -1.08 -5.17
C SER A 605 -34.73 -1.19 -5.93
N PRO A 606 -35.42 -0.07 -6.21
CA PRO A 606 -36.67 -0.07 -6.97
C PRO A 606 -36.40 -0.38 -8.45
N GLY A 607 -36.87 -1.56 -8.88
CA GLY A 607 -36.80 -2.01 -10.26
C GLY A 607 -37.56 -1.10 -11.23
N PHE A 608 -36.96 -0.89 -12.39
CA PHE A 608 -37.55 -0.23 -13.55
C PHE A 608 -38.90 -0.86 -13.91
N GLY A 609 -39.93 -0.03 -13.98
CA GLY A 609 -41.27 -0.42 -14.39
C GLY A 609 -41.39 -0.62 -15.90
N LEU A 610 -41.93 -1.77 -16.30
CA LEU A 610 -42.73 -1.94 -17.51
C LEU A 610 -43.78 -3.03 -17.28
N LEU A 611 -45.01 -2.58 -16.99
CA LEU A 611 -46.28 -3.33 -17.09
C LEU A 611 -46.75 -3.35 -18.57
N PRO A 612 -47.82 -4.08 -18.98
CA PRO A 612 -48.62 -5.11 -18.27
C PRO A 612 -49.00 -6.36 -19.12
N ALA A 613 -49.42 -7.47 -18.49
CA ALA A 613 -50.58 -8.28 -18.94
C ALA A 613 -51.02 -9.42 -17.98
N ILE A 614 -52.13 -9.18 -17.29
CA ILE A 614 -53.37 -10.00 -17.17
C ILE A 614 -53.33 -11.49 -16.72
N ALA A 615 -54.21 -11.75 -15.73
CA ALA A 615 -54.89 -12.98 -15.30
C ALA A 615 -54.08 -13.99 -14.46
N GLY A 616 -54.56 -14.55 -13.35
CA GLY A 616 -55.85 -14.46 -12.68
C GLY A 616 -56.04 -15.69 -11.77
N LEU A 617 -56.46 -15.44 -10.52
CA LEU A 617 -57.28 -16.31 -9.66
C LEU A 617 -56.72 -17.64 -9.07
N LEU A 618 -57.01 -17.79 -7.77
CA LEU A 618 -57.19 -19.01 -6.94
C LEU A 618 -55.92 -19.67 -6.39
N GLY A 619 -55.80 -19.99 -5.10
CA GLY A 619 -56.74 -19.98 -4.00
C GLY A 619 -56.05 -20.42 -2.71
N ALA A 620 -56.52 -19.88 -1.60
CA ALA A 620 -56.07 -20.17 -0.25
C ALA A 620 -56.39 -21.62 0.19
N CYS A 621 -55.68 -22.01 1.26
CA CYS A 621 -56.00 -23.08 2.21
C CYS A 621 -55.74 -24.53 1.77
N LEU A 622 -54.81 -25.18 2.46
CA LEU A 622 -54.98 -26.50 3.11
C LEU A 622 -53.70 -26.78 3.94
N LEU A 623 -53.71 -26.38 5.21
CA LEU A 623 -53.86 -27.27 6.37
C LEU A 623 -52.69 -28.25 6.61
N LEU A 624 -51.92 -27.89 7.64
CA LEU A 624 -51.24 -28.79 8.57
C LEU A 624 -52.01 -30.10 8.81
N ARG A 625 -51.29 -31.23 8.68
CA ARG A 625 -51.25 -32.43 9.55
C ARG A 625 -51.17 -33.71 8.73
N ARG A 626 -50.06 -34.46 8.84
CA ARG A 626 -49.91 -35.61 9.77
C ARG A 626 -48.65 -36.44 9.47
N ALA A 627 -47.97 -36.80 10.55
CA ALA A 627 -47.30 -38.09 10.84
C ALA A 627 -46.19 -38.54 9.87
N ARG A 628 -44.94 -38.74 10.27
CA ARG A 628 -44.35 -39.23 11.53
C ARG A 628 -43.00 -38.56 11.78
#